data_AF-V9GHZ7-F1
#
_entry.id   AF-V9GHZ7-F1
#
_cell.length_a   1.000
_cell.length_b   1.000
_cell.length_c   1.000
_cell.angle_alpha   90.00
_cell.angle_beta   90.00
_cell.angle_gamma   90.00
#
_symmetry.space_group_name_H-M   'P 1'
#
loop_
_entity.id
_entity.type
_entity.pdbx_description
1 polymer ?
#
loop_
_entity_poly.entity_id
_entity_poly.type
_entity_poly.pdbx_seq_one_letter_code
_entity_poly.pdbx_strand_id
1 'polypeptide(L)'
;MKAKQISSDVVKRSSWMLEELIEFMEAETLEDQVDALTDLIYFAIGTFTLMGVKPEPFFNIVHAANMGKLHEDGKPRFNEQGKIVKPEGWAEKYAPEPKIVQELMRQSDELN
;
A
#
# COMPACT_ATOMS: atom_id res chain seq x y z
N MET A 1 -3.04 -22.41 -19.11
CA MET A 1 -3.41 -21.15 -18.42
C MET A 1 -2.56 -20.04 -19.01
N LYS A 2 -3.14 -19.07 -19.73
CA LYS A 2 -2.37 -17.94 -20.26
C LYS A 2 -2.03 -17.02 -19.08
N ALA A 3 -0.74 -16.69 -18.92
CA ALA A 3 -0.32 -15.65 -17.99
C ALA A 3 -1.16 -14.39 -18.31
N LYS A 4 -1.86 -13.88 -17.29
CA LYS A 4 -2.70 -12.69 -17.41
C LYS A 4 -1.76 -11.57 -17.86
N GLN A 5 -1.90 -11.12 -19.12
CA GLN A 5 -1.08 -10.05 -19.67
C GLN A 5 -1.23 -8.85 -18.75
N ILE A 6 -0.17 -8.50 -18.03
CA ILE A 6 -0.12 -7.26 -17.26
C ILE A 6 -0.45 -6.15 -18.26
N SER A 7 -1.50 -5.35 -18.00
CA SER A 7 -1.92 -4.34 -18.97
C SER A 7 -0.74 -3.42 -19.25
N SER A 8 -0.62 -2.93 -20.49
CA SER A 8 0.43 -1.96 -20.86
C SER A 8 0.47 -0.76 -19.91
N ASP A 9 -0.67 -0.44 -19.30
CA ASP A 9 -0.80 0.70 -18.40
C ASP A 9 -0.20 0.42 -17.03
N VAL A 10 -0.33 -0.82 -16.51
CA VAL A 10 0.34 -1.20 -15.25
C VAL A 10 1.85 -1.12 -15.40
N VAL A 11 2.41 -1.56 -16.54
CA VAL A 11 3.85 -1.45 -16.81
C VAL A 11 4.29 0.03 -16.83
N LYS A 12 3.57 0.89 -17.55
CA LYS A 12 3.89 2.34 -17.62
C LYS A 12 3.75 3.03 -16.27
N ARG A 13 2.70 2.73 -15.51
CA ARG A 13 2.50 3.33 -14.18
C ARG A 13 3.58 2.86 -13.20
N SER A 14 3.99 1.60 -13.32
CA SER A 14 5.10 1.05 -12.53
C SER A 14 6.44 1.72 -12.88
N SER A 15 6.69 2.05 -14.15
CA SER A 15 7.93 2.76 -14.51
C SER A 15 8.00 4.15 -13.92
N TRP A 16 6.88 4.91 -13.92
CA TRP A 16 6.84 6.22 -13.27
C TRP A 16 7.04 6.12 -11.75
N MET A 17 6.36 5.19 -11.08
CA MET A 17 6.60 4.97 -9.65
C MET A 17 8.03 4.52 -9.32
N LEU A 18 8.69 3.79 -10.24
CA LEU A 18 10.07 3.38 -10.07
C LEU A 18 11.04 4.57 -10.26
N GLU A 19 10.74 5.48 -11.17
CA GLU A 19 11.48 6.73 -11.39
C GLU A 19 11.51 7.55 -10.09
N GLU A 20 10.35 7.85 -9.49
CA GLU A 20 10.27 8.59 -8.22
C GLU A 20 11.00 7.89 -7.06
N LEU A 21 10.97 6.55 -7.03
CA LEU A 21 11.68 5.79 -6.00
C LEU A 21 13.21 5.89 -6.19
N ILE A 22 13.69 5.93 -7.43
CA ILE A 22 15.12 6.13 -7.72
C ILE A 22 15.52 7.55 -7.32
N GLU A 23 14.72 8.57 -7.64
CA GLU A 23 14.97 9.95 -7.20
C GLU A 23 15.02 10.05 -5.68
N PHE A 24 14.12 9.39 -4.95
CA PHE A 24 14.18 9.33 -3.49
C PHE A 24 15.46 8.66 -2.96
N MET A 25 15.99 7.65 -3.65
CA MET A 25 17.25 7.00 -3.28
C MET A 25 18.48 7.87 -3.54
N GLU A 26 18.40 8.77 -4.52
CA GLU A 26 19.48 9.69 -4.93
C GLU A 26 19.37 11.07 -4.26
N ALA A 27 18.27 11.35 -3.56
CA ALA A 27 17.98 12.62 -2.92
C ALA A 27 19.06 13.04 -1.88
N GLU A 28 19.58 14.27 -2.02
CA GLU A 28 20.61 14.83 -1.14
C GLU A 28 20.03 15.70 -0.02
N THR A 29 18.82 16.26 -0.21
CA THR A 29 18.17 17.17 0.74
C THR A 29 16.83 16.63 1.24
N LEU A 30 16.31 17.24 2.32
CA LEU A 30 14.97 16.89 2.83
C LEU A 30 13.89 17.31 1.84
N GLU A 31 14.09 18.43 1.16
CA GLU A 31 13.21 18.95 0.12
C GLU A 31 13.08 17.94 -1.03
N ASP A 32 14.21 17.44 -1.55
CA ASP A 32 14.21 16.41 -2.62
C ASP A 32 13.51 15.13 -2.17
N GLN A 33 13.76 14.70 -0.92
CA GLN A 33 13.10 13.52 -0.34
C GLN A 33 11.58 13.68 -0.27
N VAL A 34 11.11 14.85 0.17
CA VAL A 34 9.68 15.15 0.28
C VAL A 34 9.03 15.23 -1.10
N ASP A 35 9.70 15.83 -2.08
CA ASP A 35 9.24 15.95 -3.46
C ASP A 35 9.04 14.57 -4.09
N ALA A 36 10.09 13.75 -4.13
CA ALA A 36 10.05 12.41 -4.72
C ALA A 36 9.01 11.48 -4.05
N LEU A 37 8.89 11.53 -2.71
CA LEU A 37 7.85 10.76 -2.01
C LEU A 37 6.44 11.26 -2.32
N THR A 38 6.27 12.57 -2.51
CA THR A 38 4.97 13.16 -2.85
C THR A 38 4.56 12.74 -4.26
N ASP A 39 5.47 12.77 -5.22
CA ASP A 39 5.21 12.36 -6.60
C ASP A 39 4.95 10.85 -6.69
N LEU A 40 5.67 10.04 -5.91
CA LEU A 40 5.37 8.61 -5.77
C LEU A 40 3.93 8.37 -5.28
N ILE A 41 3.50 9.09 -4.24
CA ILE A 41 2.12 9.02 -3.73
C ILE A 41 1.13 9.48 -4.81
N TYR A 42 1.44 10.55 -5.52
CA TYR A 42 0.60 11.11 -6.58
C TYR A 42 0.36 10.08 -7.70
N PHE A 43 1.41 9.40 -8.16
CA PHE A 43 1.30 8.33 -9.14
C PHE A 43 0.53 7.11 -8.61
N ALA A 44 0.75 6.73 -7.35
CA ALA A 44 0.02 5.61 -6.75
C ALA A 44 -1.49 5.91 -6.65
N ILE A 45 -1.87 7.08 -6.15
CA ILE A 45 -3.28 7.51 -6.06
C ILE A 45 -3.90 7.66 -7.46
N GLY A 46 -3.19 8.27 -8.41
CA GLY A 46 -3.64 8.36 -9.79
C GLY A 46 -3.88 7.00 -10.45
N THR A 47 -3.10 5.99 -10.06
CA THR A 47 -3.30 4.60 -10.52
C THR A 47 -4.59 4.00 -9.96
N PHE A 48 -4.92 4.21 -8.68
CA PHE A 48 -6.21 3.80 -8.11
C PHE A 48 -7.39 4.47 -8.83
N THR A 49 -7.27 5.77 -9.15
CA THR A 49 -8.28 6.51 -9.93
C THR A 49 -8.53 5.87 -11.29
N LEU A 50 -7.47 5.47 -12.01
CA LEU A 50 -7.59 4.78 -13.30
C LEU A 50 -8.18 3.37 -13.19
N MET A 51 -7.98 2.70 -12.05
CA MET A 51 -8.61 1.42 -11.73
C MET A 51 -10.09 1.55 -11.37
N GLY A 52 -10.61 2.78 -11.21
CA GLY A 52 -11.99 3.04 -10.83
C GLY A 52 -12.29 2.72 -9.36
N VAL A 53 -11.27 2.71 -8.50
CA VAL A 53 -11.45 2.40 -7.07
C VAL A 53 -10.97 3.55 -6.19
N LYS A 54 -11.63 3.74 -5.05
CA LYS A 54 -11.26 4.75 -4.06
C LYS A 54 -10.16 4.18 -3.15
N PRO A 55 -8.98 4.83 -3.05
CA PRO A 55 -7.85 4.29 -2.29
C PRO A 55 -8.03 4.35 -0.76
N GLU A 56 -8.77 5.34 -0.26
CA GLU A 56 -8.89 5.61 1.18
C GLU A 56 -9.40 4.41 2.00
N PRO A 57 -10.48 3.70 1.61
CA PRO A 57 -10.90 2.49 2.34
C PRO A 57 -9.82 1.41 2.44
N PHE A 58 -9.05 1.19 1.36
CA PHE A 58 -7.94 0.22 1.37
C PHE A 58 -6.80 0.67 2.29
N PHE A 59 -6.47 1.97 2.28
CA PHE A 59 -5.50 2.53 3.22
C PHE A 59 -5.95 2.32 4.67
N ASN A 60 -7.22 2.58 4.98
CA ASN A 60 -7.78 2.40 6.32
C ASN A 60 -7.73 0.94 6.79
N ILE A 61 -7.99 -0.02 5.89
CA ILE A 61 -7.86 -1.45 6.17
C ILE A 61 -6.41 -1.81 6.54
N VAL A 62 -5.44 -1.35 5.75
CA VAL A 62 -4.01 -1.60 6.00
C VAL A 62 -3.54 -0.88 7.27
N HIS A 63 -4.01 0.33 7.51
CA HIS A 63 -3.73 1.09 8.72
C HIS A 63 -4.24 0.36 9.96
N ALA A 64 -5.49 -0.10 9.97
CA ALA A 64 -6.05 -0.90 11.06
C ALA A 64 -5.26 -2.19 11.31
N ALA A 65 -4.81 -2.85 10.24
CA ALA A 65 -3.95 -4.03 10.34
C ALA A 65 -2.59 -3.69 10.99
N ASN A 66 -1.99 -2.55 10.64
CA ASN A 66 -0.75 -2.07 11.23
C ASN A 66 -0.93 -1.69 12.72
N MET A 67 -2.02 -1.04 13.08
CA MET A 67 -2.35 -0.74 14.49
C MET A 67 -2.60 -2.01 15.31
N GLY A 68 -3.06 -3.09 14.68
CA GLY A 68 -3.18 -4.40 15.31
C GLY A 68 -1.84 -5.06 15.67
N LYS A 69 -0.69 -4.52 15.23
CA LYS A 69 0.65 -5.08 15.53
C LYS A 69 1.17 -4.74 16.93
N LEU A 70 0.39 -4.03 17.74
CA LEU A 70 0.71 -3.80 19.14
C LEU A 70 0.56 -5.11 19.93
N HIS A 71 1.49 -5.36 20.85
CA HIS A 71 1.46 -6.53 21.73
C HIS A 71 0.51 -6.29 22.92
N GLU A 72 0.33 -7.27 23.81
CA GLU A 72 -0.60 -7.19 24.94
C GLU A 72 -0.36 -5.98 25.86
N ASP A 73 0.87 -5.48 25.91
CA ASP A 73 1.26 -4.28 26.66
C ASP A 73 1.04 -2.96 25.91
N GLY A 74 0.42 -3.01 24.73
CA GLY A 74 0.15 -1.87 23.87
C GLY A 74 1.37 -1.32 23.14
N LYS A 75 2.51 -2.05 23.13
CA LYS A 75 3.76 -1.58 22.51
C LYS A 75 4.15 -2.41 21.28
N PRO A 76 4.81 -1.81 20.27
CA PRO A 76 5.39 -2.58 19.17
C PRO A 76 6.60 -3.40 19.64
N ARG A 77 6.98 -4.41 18.85
CA ARG A 77 8.24 -5.15 18.98
C ARG A 77 8.93 -5.13 17.63
N PHE A 78 10.26 -5.05 17.60
CA PHE A 78 11.04 -4.90 16.37
C PHE A 78 12.01 -6.08 16.18
N ASN A 79 12.25 -6.47 14.93
CA ASN A 79 13.32 -7.42 14.60
C ASN A 79 14.67 -6.70 14.44
N GLU A 80 15.72 -7.46 14.09
CA GLU A 80 17.09 -6.93 13.91
C GLU A 80 17.21 -5.84 12.82
N GLN A 81 16.25 -5.77 11.90
CA GLN A 81 16.20 -4.76 10.84
C GLN A 81 15.31 -3.55 11.21
N GLY A 82 14.81 -3.49 12.45
CA GLY A 82 13.89 -2.43 12.88
C GLY A 82 12.46 -2.57 12.34
N LYS A 83 12.07 -3.73 11.82
CA LYS A 83 10.72 -3.99 11.33
C LYS A 83 9.81 -4.48 12.46
N ILE A 84 8.58 -3.96 12.52
CA ILE A 84 7.58 -4.37 13.51
C ILE A 84 7.21 -5.85 13.33
N VAL A 85 7.29 -6.61 14.42
CA VAL A 85 6.93 -8.03 14.54
C VAL A 85 5.46 -8.18 14.91
N LYS A 86 4.75 -9.04 14.18
CA LYS A 86 3.33 -9.35 14.39
C LYS A 86 3.16 -10.21 15.67
N PRO A 87 2.21 -9.91 16.57
CA PRO A 87 1.90 -10.76 17.71
C PRO A 87 1.19 -12.06 17.30
N GLU A 88 1.08 -13.01 18.23
CA GLU A 88 0.32 -14.24 18.03
C GLU A 88 -1.16 -13.94 17.73
N GLY A 89 -1.77 -14.72 16.84
CA GLY A 89 -3.16 -14.51 16.40
C GLY A 89 -3.41 -13.25 15.56
N TRP A 90 -2.37 -12.46 15.24
CA TRP A 90 -2.54 -11.23 14.45
C TRP A 90 -3.18 -11.49 13.08
N ALA A 91 -2.75 -12.54 12.38
CA ALA A 91 -3.23 -12.82 11.03
C ALA A 91 -4.74 -13.11 11.02
N GLU A 92 -5.22 -13.89 11.97
CA GLU A 92 -6.65 -14.21 12.08
C GLU A 92 -7.51 -12.95 12.32
N LYS A 93 -7.03 -12.03 13.17
CA LYS A 93 -7.80 -10.84 13.59
C LYS A 93 -7.65 -9.65 12.65
N TYR A 94 -6.46 -9.44 12.12
CA TYR A 94 -6.04 -8.18 11.52
C TYR A 94 -5.51 -8.30 10.09
N ALA A 95 -5.35 -9.50 9.52
CA ALA A 95 -4.89 -9.64 8.13
C ALA A 95 -5.74 -8.76 7.19
N PRO A 96 -5.12 -7.83 6.44
CA PRO A 96 -5.85 -6.91 5.59
C PRO A 96 -6.37 -7.58 4.31
N GLU A 97 -5.74 -8.68 3.85
CA GLU A 97 -5.98 -9.26 2.53
C GLU A 97 -7.45 -9.67 2.30
N PRO A 98 -8.12 -10.39 3.23
CA PRO A 98 -9.54 -10.71 3.06
C PRO A 98 -10.44 -9.47 3.03
N LYS A 99 -10.09 -8.45 3.83
CA LYS A 99 -10.85 -7.19 3.95
C LYS A 99 -10.69 -6.33 2.69
N ILE A 100 -9.52 -6.33 2.07
CA ILE A 100 -9.26 -5.67 0.77
C ILE A 100 -10.15 -6.29 -0.31
N VAL A 101 -10.26 -7.63 -0.37
CA VAL A 101 -11.12 -8.30 -1.36
C VAL A 101 -12.59 -7.92 -1.15
N GLN A 102 -13.07 -7.92 0.09
CA GLN A 102 -14.44 -7.52 0.43
C GLN A 102 -14.72 -6.06 0.04
N GLU A 103 -13.80 -5.15 0.31
CA GLU A 103 -13.96 -3.73 -0.06
C GLU A 103 -13.93 -3.53 -1.58
N LEU A 104 -13.09 -4.27 -2.30
CA LEU A 104 -13.08 -4.24 -3.76
C LEU A 104 -14.42 -4.71 -4.34
N MET A 105 -14.99 -5.79 -3.79
CA MET A 105 -16.31 -6.27 -4.19
C MET A 105 -17.38 -5.21 -3.92
N ARG A 106 -17.38 -4.62 -2.72
CA ARG A 106 -18.33 -3.56 -2.33
C ARG A 106 -18.29 -2.37 -3.28
N GLN A 107 -17.11 -1.86 -3.63
CA GLN A 107 -16.98 -0.75 -4.59
C GLN A 107 -17.40 -1.15 -6.00
N SER A 108 -17.15 -2.40 -6.40
CA SER A 108 -17.56 -2.92 -7.72
C SER A 108 -19.07 -3.02 -7.84
N ASP A 109 -19.76 -3.40 -6.75
CA ASP A 109 -21.22 -3.51 -6.70
C ASP A 109 -21.92 -2.14 -6.73
N GLU A 110 -21.30 -1.08 -6.21
CA GLU A 110 -21.84 0.29 -6.27
C GLU A 110 -21.78 0.93 -7.67
N LEU A 111 -20.99 0.36 -8.58
CA LEU A 111 -20.82 0.83 -9.96
C LEU A 111 -21.75 0.13 -10.96
N ASN A 112 -22.49 -0.90 -10.51
CA ASN A 112 -23.47 -1.66 -11.30
C ASN A 112 -24.90 -1.22 -10.98
#